data_AF-A0A818TYH3-F1
#
_entry.id   AF-A0A818TYH3-F1
#
_cell.length_a   1.000
_cell.length_b   1.000
_cell.length_c   1.000
_cell.angle_alpha   90.00
_cell.angle_beta   90.00
_cell.angle_gamma   90.00
#
_symmetry.space_group_name_H-M   'P 1'
#
loop_
_entity.id
_entity.type
_entity.pdbx_description
1 polymer ?
#
loop_
_entity_poly.entity_id
_entity_poly.type
_entity_poly.pdbx_seq_one_letter_code
_entity_poly.pdbx_strand_id
1 'polypeptide(L)'
;MARPARRLYRKRIKRRIYKKIPSEVVGNSLNVNCEYFDVLRLKGVAAGIGFWNGFQIPSFRNIKDMLLNSQSYLKFSPLYGKLRINSIKIMASPVHTISKLPNDVGGLPLFFATFYPNFTSTAVDNNATLSHDTSLVLDVIKLEQQHKTYRLPLQFYEGSEGTGYGVDFDPGKIQSLSGEIHVAPSYQIFYPGLADLSLFNFTCIINISFSDQIW
;
A
#
# COMPACT_ATOMS: atom_id res chain seq x y z
N MET A 1 14.71 8.64 65.14
CA MET A 1 14.35 9.53 64.02
C MET A 1 13.77 8.69 62.89
N ALA A 2 12.44 8.72 62.69
CA ALA A 2 11.76 7.93 61.67
C ALA A 2 11.72 8.70 60.33
N ARG A 3 12.10 8.04 59.23
CA ARG A 3 12.07 8.61 57.87
C ARG A 3 10.62 8.73 57.39
N PRO A 4 10.21 9.83 56.73
CA PRO A 4 8.85 9.97 56.24
C PRO A 4 8.61 9.02 55.06
N ALA A 5 7.47 8.31 55.09
CA ALA A 5 7.05 7.42 54.02
C ALA A 5 6.80 8.20 52.73
N ARG A 6 7.54 7.86 51.65
CA ARG A 6 7.29 8.38 50.30
C ARG A 6 5.89 7.93 49.85
N ARG A 7 4.94 8.88 49.79
CA ARG A 7 3.63 8.68 49.15
C ARG A 7 3.86 8.34 47.68
N LEU A 8 3.67 7.08 47.30
CA LEU A 8 3.58 6.64 45.91
C LEU A 8 2.32 7.27 45.30
N TYR A 9 2.48 8.35 44.55
CA TYR A 9 1.42 8.93 43.73
C TYR A 9 1.10 7.97 42.58
N ARG A 10 0.15 7.06 42.80
CA ARG A 10 -0.38 6.20 41.74
C ARG A 10 -1.25 7.08 40.83
N LYS A 11 -0.65 7.65 39.77
CA LYS A 11 -1.39 8.34 38.70
C LYS A 11 -2.38 7.34 38.10
N ARG A 12 -3.66 7.44 38.48
CA ARG A 12 -4.75 6.71 37.83
C ARG A 12 -4.84 7.22 36.39
N ILE A 13 -4.26 6.48 35.45
CA ILE A 13 -4.49 6.70 34.03
C ILE A 13 -5.95 6.31 33.78
N LYS A 14 -6.85 7.30 33.76
CA LYS A 14 -8.21 7.12 33.25
C LYS A 14 -8.08 6.85 31.75
N ARG A 15 -8.07 5.57 31.35
CA ARG A 15 -8.25 5.18 29.95
C ARG A 15 -9.63 5.69 29.52
N ARG A 16 -9.68 6.87 28.91
CA ARG A 16 -10.85 7.28 28.14
C ARG A 16 -10.92 6.33 26.94
N ILE A 17 -11.78 5.34 27.04
CA ILE A 17 -12.25 4.60 25.86
C ILE A 17 -13.06 5.64 25.09
N TYR A 18 -12.43 6.32 24.14
CA TYR A 18 -13.16 6.99 23.10
C TYR A 18 -13.82 5.88 22.27
N LYS A 19 -15.05 5.49 22.63
CA LYS A 19 -15.97 4.97 21.63
C LYS A 19 -16.01 6.07 20.59
N LYS A 20 -15.35 5.84 19.45
CA LYS A 20 -15.40 6.73 18.29
C LYS A 20 -16.84 6.63 17.79
N ILE A 21 -17.72 7.42 18.40
CA ILE A 21 -19.03 7.73 17.84
C ILE A 21 -18.69 8.28 16.45
N PRO A 22 -19.25 7.74 15.35
CA PRO A 22 -19.09 8.37 14.05
C PRO A 22 -19.54 9.81 14.24
N SER A 23 -18.63 10.77 14.07
CA SER A 23 -19.03 12.16 13.95
C SER A 23 -20.05 12.20 12.81
N GLU A 24 -21.25 12.71 13.09
CA GLU A 24 -22.19 13.09 12.05
C GLU A 24 -21.41 13.85 10.97
N VAL A 25 -21.59 13.44 9.72
CA VAL A 25 -20.90 14.03 8.57
C VAL A 25 -21.46 15.44 8.38
N VAL A 26 -20.89 16.39 9.11
CA VAL A 26 -21.15 17.81 8.92
C VAL A 26 -20.14 18.31 7.90
N GLY A 27 -20.61 18.43 6.66
CA GLY A 27 -19.85 18.91 5.51
C GLY A 27 -20.08 18.01 4.30
N ASN A 28 -20.24 18.59 3.12
CA ASN A 28 -20.43 17.93 1.82
C ASN A 28 -19.25 17.05 1.38
N SER A 29 -18.41 16.58 2.30
CA SER A 29 -17.20 15.83 2.03
C SER A 29 -17.16 14.51 2.82
N LEU A 30 -16.87 13.43 2.12
CA LEU A 30 -16.78 12.09 2.67
C LEU A 30 -15.37 11.53 2.50
N ASN A 31 -14.77 11.06 3.60
CA ASN A 31 -13.49 10.37 3.53
C ASN A 31 -13.68 8.86 3.53
N VAL A 32 -13.07 8.18 2.57
CA VAL A 32 -13.22 6.75 2.33
C VAL A 32 -11.86 6.09 2.16
N ASN A 33 -11.72 4.88 2.69
CA ASN A 33 -10.58 4.02 2.40
C ASN A 33 -11.00 2.97 1.38
N CYS A 34 -10.26 2.92 0.27
CA CYS A 34 -10.40 1.90 -0.76
C CYS A 34 -9.27 0.88 -0.58
N GLU A 35 -9.62 -0.36 -0.27
CA GLU A 35 -8.66 -1.43 0.00
C GLU A 35 -8.54 -2.36 -1.21
N TYR A 36 -7.30 -2.71 -1.54
CA TYR A 36 -6.93 -3.68 -2.56
C TYR A 36 -6.03 -4.75 -1.94
N PHE A 37 -6.29 -6.01 -2.27
CA PHE A 37 -5.60 -7.17 -1.71
C PHE A 37 -4.94 -7.99 -2.81
N ASP A 38 -3.71 -8.45 -2.55
CA ASP A 38 -2.96 -9.32 -3.45
C ASP A 38 -1.96 -10.18 -2.65
N VAL A 39 -1.31 -11.12 -3.32
CA VAL A 39 -0.27 -11.98 -2.73
C VAL A 39 1.01 -11.87 -3.56
N LEU A 40 2.11 -11.50 -2.91
CA LEU A 40 3.45 -11.54 -3.50
C LEU A 40 4.00 -12.97 -3.41
N ARG A 41 4.32 -13.57 -4.56
CA ARG A 41 4.74 -14.97 -4.68
C ARG A 41 6.08 -15.09 -5.42
N LEU A 42 6.98 -15.92 -4.91
CA LEU A 42 8.15 -16.43 -5.61
C LEU A 42 7.72 -17.67 -6.41
N LYS A 43 8.06 -17.75 -7.70
CA LYS A 43 7.74 -18.93 -8.52
C LYS A 43 8.89 -19.93 -8.54
N GLY A 44 8.56 -21.21 -8.58
CA GLY A 44 9.51 -22.27 -8.90
C GLY A 44 9.61 -22.53 -10.39
N VAL A 45 10.78 -22.44 -11.01
CA VAL A 45 10.96 -22.82 -12.43
C VAL A 45 12.27 -23.59 -12.64
N ALA A 46 12.21 -24.69 -13.38
CA ALA A 46 13.35 -25.57 -13.70
C ALA A 46 14.42 -24.93 -14.62
N ALA A 47 14.19 -23.71 -15.14
CA ALA A 47 15.11 -22.99 -16.02
C ALA A 47 14.92 -21.46 -15.96
N GLY A 48 14.91 -20.90 -14.74
CA GLY A 48 14.87 -19.45 -14.52
C GLY A 48 13.54 -18.96 -13.92
N ILE A 49 13.62 -18.38 -12.72
CA ILE A 49 12.46 -17.95 -11.95
C ILE A 49 11.94 -16.61 -12.50
N GLY A 50 10.69 -16.60 -12.96
CA GLY A 50 9.88 -15.41 -13.12
C GLY A 50 8.75 -15.42 -12.09
N PHE A 51 8.58 -14.33 -11.34
CA PHE A 51 7.44 -14.12 -10.45
C PHE A 51 6.13 -14.25 -11.26
N TRP A 52 5.09 -14.94 -10.77
CA TRP A 52 3.81 -15.02 -11.49
C TRP A 52 2.61 -14.80 -10.56
N ASN A 53 2.01 -13.63 -10.70
CA ASN A 53 0.67 -13.51 -11.28
C ASN A 53 0.86 -12.77 -12.63
N GLY A 54 0.96 -13.45 -13.76
CA GLY A 54 0.95 -12.80 -15.09
C GLY A 54 2.09 -11.84 -15.47
N PHE A 55 2.95 -11.39 -14.56
CA PHE A 55 3.86 -10.26 -14.79
C PHE A 55 5.33 -10.66 -14.88
N GLN A 56 5.97 -10.32 -16.01
CA GLN A 56 7.42 -10.14 -16.10
C GLN A 56 7.87 -9.15 -15.01
N ILE A 57 9.05 -9.38 -14.43
CA ILE A 57 9.69 -8.38 -13.57
C ILE A 57 9.87 -7.09 -14.38
N PRO A 58 9.48 -5.92 -13.85
CA PRO A 58 8.89 -5.67 -12.53
C PRO A 58 7.36 -5.83 -12.47
N SER A 59 6.84 -6.25 -11.30
CA SER A 59 5.39 -6.36 -11.06
C SER A 59 4.81 -4.99 -10.67
N PHE A 60 3.89 -4.49 -11.47
CA PHE A 60 3.26 -3.18 -11.27
C PHE A 60 1.75 -3.33 -11.03
N ARG A 61 1.18 -2.36 -10.34
CA ARG A 61 -0.28 -2.30 -10.08
C ARG A 61 -0.75 -0.86 -10.21
N ASN A 62 -1.64 -0.60 -11.16
CA ASN A 62 -2.20 0.72 -11.37
C ASN A 62 -3.14 1.10 -10.22
N ILE A 63 -2.99 2.32 -9.71
CA ILE A 63 -3.88 2.87 -8.68
C ILE A 63 -5.30 3.01 -9.22
N LYS A 64 -5.45 3.42 -10.48
CA LYS A 64 -6.75 3.45 -11.17
C LYS A 64 -7.49 2.12 -11.06
N ASP A 65 -6.83 1.03 -11.43
CA ASP A 65 -7.46 -0.29 -11.48
C ASP A 65 -7.82 -0.77 -10.06
N MET A 66 -7.01 -0.42 -9.05
CA MET A 66 -7.35 -0.67 -7.65
C MET A 66 -8.62 0.06 -7.22
N LEU A 67 -8.77 1.33 -7.62
CA LEU A 67 -9.95 2.14 -7.30
C LEU A 67 -11.19 1.62 -8.01
N LEU A 68 -11.10 1.30 -9.30
CA LEU A 68 -12.20 0.76 -10.09
C LEU A 68 -12.71 -0.60 -9.58
N ASN A 69 -11.83 -1.38 -8.93
CA ASN A 69 -12.21 -2.64 -8.29
C ASN A 69 -12.69 -2.48 -6.83
N SER A 70 -12.64 -1.27 -6.26
CA SER A 70 -13.04 -1.03 -4.88
C SER A 70 -14.55 -0.77 -4.76
N GLN A 71 -15.23 -1.60 -3.98
CA GLN A 71 -16.67 -1.43 -3.70
C GLN A 71 -16.99 -0.08 -3.05
N SER A 72 -16.08 0.43 -2.21
CA SER A 72 -16.24 1.72 -1.56
C SER A 72 -16.16 2.87 -2.57
N TYR A 73 -15.20 2.82 -3.50
CA TYR A 73 -15.12 3.77 -4.61
C TYR A 73 -16.39 3.71 -5.47
N LEU A 74 -16.75 2.52 -5.95
CA LEU A 74 -17.90 2.31 -6.83
C LEU A 74 -19.23 2.79 -6.22
N LYS A 75 -19.38 2.66 -4.90
CA LYS A 75 -20.58 3.12 -4.19
C LYS A 75 -20.68 4.64 -4.12
N PHE A 76 -19.58 5.34 -3.88
CA PHE A 76 -19.59 6.77 -3.59
C PHE A 76 -19.24 7.64 -4.80
N SER A 77 -18.46 7.15 -5.76
CA SER A 77 -18.05 7.95 -6.92
C SER A 77 -19.20 8.56 -7.73
N PRO A 78 -20.38 7.92 -7.88
CA PRO A 78 -21.50 8.54 -8.62
C PRO A 78 -22.25 9.61 -7.82
N LEU A 79 -22.00 9.74 -6.52
CA LEU A 79 -22.75 10.61 -5.60
C LEU A 79 -22.08 11.98 -5.40
N TYR A 80 -20.86 12.16 -5.90
CA TYR A 80 -20.03 13.35 -5.65
C TYR A 80 -19.39 13.86 -6.94
N GLY A 81 -19.26 15.17 -7.07
CA GLY A 81 -18.66 15.83 -8.24
C GLY A 81 -17.15 15.99 -8.16
N LYS A 82 -16.57 15.79 -6.98
CA LYS A 82 -15.12 15.89 -6.76
C LYS A 82 -14.57 14.72 -5.96
N LEU A 83 -13.41 14.26 -6.38
CA LEU A 83 -12.59 13.21 -5.78
C LEU A 83 -11.18 13.77 -5.57
N ARG A 84 -10.56 13.45 -4.43
CA ARG A 84 -9.13 13.67 -4.20
C ARG A 84 -8.51 12.48 -3.51
N ILE A 85 -7.35 12.04 -4.00
CA ILE A 85 -6.55 10.98 -3.38
C ILE A 85 -5.56 11.64 -2.41
N ASN A 86 -5.73 11.40 -1.11
CA ASN A 86 -4.96 12.08 -0.06
C ASN A 86 -3.73 11.28 0.41
N SER A 87 -3.81 9.96 0.36
CA SER A 87 -2.69 9.12 0.75
C SER A 87 -2.82 7.72 0.21
N ILE A 88 -1.68 7.07 0.01
CA ILE A 88 -1.58 5.66 -0.35
C ILE A 88 -0.78 4.96 0.74
N LYS A 89 -1.36 3.93 1.36
CA LYS A 89 -0.66 3.08 2.31
C LYS A 89 -0.42 1.71 1.69
N ILE A 90 0.84 1.35 1.58
CA ILE A 90 1.29 0.01 1.18
C ILE A 90 1.55 -0.79 2.44
N MET A 91 1.02 -2.00 2.50
CA MET A 91 1.20 -2.94 3.61
C MET A 91 1.53 -4.31 3.05
N ALA A 92 2.47 -5.00 3.69
CA ALA A 92 2.83 -6.36 3.38
C ALA A 92 2.95 -7.14 4.69
N SER A 93 2.14 -8.20 4.81
CA SER A 93 2.18 -9.10 5.96
C SER A 93 2.85 -10.39 5.52
N PRO A 94 3.92 -10.84 6.17
CA PRO A 94 4.61 -12.07 5.81
C PRO A 94 3.65 -13.26 5.98
N VAL A 95 3.73 -14.23 5.08
CA VAL A 95 2.94 -15.47 5.20
C VAL A 95 3.65 -16.39 6.20
N HIS A 96 3.05 -16.61 7.37
CA HIS A 96 3.67 -17.28 8.53
C HIS A 96 4.11 -18.75 8.35
N THR A 97 3.91 -19.33 7.16
CA THR A 97 4.15 -20.76 6.89
C THR A 97 5.36 -20.99 6.00
N ILE A 98 6.39 -20.17 6.11
CA ILE A 98 7.67 -20.51 5.47
C ILE A 98 8.42 -21.57 6.32
N SER A 99 7.72 -22.63 6.72
CA SER A 99 8.24 -23.81 7.41
C SER A 99 9.01 -24.76 6.47
N LYS A 100 9.16 -24.37 5.20
CA LYS A 100 9.88 -25.11 4.14
C LYS A 100 10.82 -24.21 3.35
N LEU A 101 11.48 -23.23 3.97
CA LEU A 101 12.79 -22.86 3.42
C LEU A 101 13.73 -23.95 3.91
N PRO A 102 14.18 -24.89 3.06
CA PRO A 102 15.13 -25.90 3.49
C PRO A 102 16.31 -25.18 4.14
N ASN A 103 16.76 -25.71 5.29
CA ASN A 103 17.61 -25.14 6.37
C ASN A 103 18.87 -24.27 6.02
N ASP A 104 18.98 -23.67 4.83
CA ASP A 104 20.09 -22.87 4.33
C ASP A 104 19.64 -21.70 3.43
N VAL A 105 18.52 -21.02 3.75
CA VAL A 105 18.13 -19.81 3.01
C VAL A 105 18.71 -18.55 3.66
N GLY A 106 20.03 -18.51 3.76
CA GLY A 106 20.75 -17.26 3.62
C GLY A 106 20.72 -16.88 2.14
N GLY A 107 19.76 -16.05 1.71
CA GLY A 107 19.74 -15.63 0.31
C GLY A 107 18.43 -15.10 -0.27
N LEU A 108 17.33 -14.97 0.47
CA LEU A 108 16.16 -14.23 -0.03
C LEU A 108 16.48 -12.74 -0.16
N PRO A 109 15.98 -12.07 -1.21
CA PRO A 109 16.32 -10.70 -1.47
C PRO A 109 15.44 -9.83 -0.57
N LEU A 110 15.88 -8.60 -0.34
CA LEU A 110 14.95 -7.59 0.12
C LEU A 110 14.04 -7.24 -1.05
N PHE A 111 12.76 -7.02 -0.78
CA PHE A 111 11.83 -6.49 -1.78
C PHE A 111 11.62 -5.01 -1.54
N PHE A 112 11.40 -4.25 -2.60
CA PHE A 112 11.17 -2.83 -2.54
C PHE A 112 9.82 -2.54 -3.18
N ALA A 113 8.93 -1.88 -2.43
CA ALA A 113 7.64 -1.45 -2.91
C ALA A 113 7.57 0.08 -2.99
N THR A 114 7.38 0.61 -4.19
CA THR A 114 7.50 2.03 -4.50
C THR A 114 6.26 2.53 -5.23
N PHE A 115 5.76 3.71 -4.84
CA PHE A 115 4.67 4.37 -5.52
C PHE A 115 5.20 5.44 -6.49
N TYR A 116 4.75 5.39 -7.74
CA TYR A 116 5.06 6.36 -8.78
C TYR A 116 3.77 7.04 -9.25
N PRO A 117 3.61 8.37 -9.10
CA PRO A 117 2.36 9.06 -9.46
C PRO A 117 2.21 9.31 -10.97
N ASN A 118 3.28 9.22 -11.76
CA ASN A 118 3.37 9.71 -13.13
C ASN A 118 3.54 8.64 -14.21
N PHE A 119 3.47 7.35 -13.86
CA PHE A 119 3.62 6.24 -14.80
C PHE A 119 2.32 5.47 -14.99
N THR A 120 2.16 4.87 -16.18
CA THR A 120 0.94 4.14 -16.59
C THR A 120 1.24 2.79 -17.26
N SER A 121 2.43 2.20 -17.03
CA SER A 121 2.88 1.00 -17.76
C SER A 121 4.03 0.26 -17.06
N THR A 122 4.46 -0.86 -17.64
CA THR A 122 5.69 -1.59 -17.30
C THR A 122 7.00 -0.78 -17.44
N ALA A 123 6.95 0.52 -17.75
CA ALA A 123 8.11 1.30 -18.15
C ALA A 123 9.09 1.61 -17.00
N VAL A 124 8.69 1.47 -15.73
CA VAL A 124 9.64 1.59 -14.61
C VAL A 124 10.45 0.31 -14.53
N ASP A 125 11.77 0.42 -14.67
CA ASP A 125 12.66 -0.73 -14.55
C ASP A 125 12.96 -1.08 -13.07
N ASN A 126 13.57 -2.26 -12.85
CA ASN A 126 13.95 -2.67 -11.50
C ASN A 126 14.93 -1.68 -10.85
N ASN A 127 15.89 -1.16 -11.62
CA ASN A 127 16.91 -0.25 -11.10
C ASN A 127 16.32 1.08 -10.59
N ALA A 128 15.34 1.64 -11.30
CA ALA A 128 14.60 2.81 -10.85
C ALA A 128 13.81 2.51 -9.56
N THR A 129 13.28 1.29 -9.42
CA THR A 129 12.58 0.87 -8.19
C THR A 129 13.53 0.79 -6.99
N LEU A 130 14.71 0.20 -7.19
CA LEU A 130 15.73 0.02 -6.15
C LEU A 130 16.40 1.33 -5.72
N SER A 131 16.57 2.26 -6.65
CA SER A 131 17.15 3.59 -6.39
C SER A 131 16.15 4.60 -5.83
N HIS A 132 14.89 4.22 -5.63
CA HIS A 132 13.88 5.13 -5.12
C HIS A 132 14.03 5.32 -3.60
N ASP A 133 14.49 6.51 -3.20
CA ASP A 133 14.78 6.86 -1.80
C ASP A 133 13.59 6.68 -0.86
N THR A 134 12.37 6.83 -1.37
CA THR A 134 11.14 6.66 -0.60
C THR A 134 10.47 5.30 -0.78
N SER A 135 11.18 4.26 -1.18
CA SER A 135 10.63 2.90 -1.24
C SER A 135 10.30 2.32 0.15
N LEU A 136 9.42 1.32 0.21
CA LEU A 136 9.22 0.45 1.37
C LEU A 136 10.11 -0.77 1.21
N VAL A 137 11.02 -0.99 2.15
CA VAL A 137 11.81 -2.22 2.22
C VAL A 137 10.97 -3.31 2.89
N LEU A 138 10.85 -4.45 2.20
CA LEU A 138 10.12 -5.64 2.59
C LEU A 138 11.11 -6.78 2.81
N ASP A 139 11.31 -7.11 4.07
CA ASP A 139 12.17 -8.20 4.51
C ASP A 139 11.32 -9.44 4.79
N VAL A 140 11.56 -10.53 4.05
CA VAL A 140 10.79 -11.79 4.18
C VAL A 140 11.03 -12.44 5.55
N ILE A 141 12.18 -12.18 6.18
CA ILE A 141 12.55 -12.78 7.48
C ILE A 141 11.77 -12.12 8.61
N LYS A 142 11.39 -10.85 8.46
CA LYS A 142 10.56 -10.17 9.47
C LYS A 142 9.18 -10.79 9.49
N LEU A 143 8.78 -11.29 10.66
CA LEU A 143 7.47 -11.90 10.91
C LEU A 143 6.36 -10.87 11.17
N GLU A 144 6.72 -9.59 11.26
CA GLU A 144 5.78 -8.49 11.47
C GLU A 144 5.30 -7.86 10.17
N GLN A 145 4.13 -7.25 10.22
CA GLN A 145 3.61 -6.48 9.11
C GLN A 145 4.46 -5.24 8.82
N GLN A 146 4.90 -5.11 7.58
CA GLN A 146 5.71 -3.99 7.09
C GLN A 146 4.82 -3.05 6.30
N HIS A 147 4.99 -1.74 6.47
CA HIS A 147 4.14 -0.77 5.79
C HIS A 147 4.80 0.59 5.58
N LYS A 148 4.28 1.32 4.59
CA LYS A 148 4.63 2.71 4.31
C LYS A 148 3.40 3.47 3.87
N THR A 149 3.29 4.72 4.29
CA THR A 149 2.24 5.63 3.85
C THR A 149 2.85 6.80 3.10
N TYR A 150 2.49 6.93 1.83
CA TYR A 150 2.74 8.09 1.00
C TYR A 150 1.62 9.10 1.29
N ARG A 151 1.95 10.17 2.02
CA ARG A 151 1.04 11.30 2.23
C ARG A 151 1.14 12.23 1.03
N LEU A 152 0.00 12.58 0.44
CA LEU A 152 -0.09 13.33 -0.79
C LEU A 152 -0.67 14.72 -0.42
N PRO A 153 0.19 15.72 -0.15
CA PRO A 153 -0.27 17.08 0.14
C PRO A 153 -1.09 17.66 -1.01
N LEU A 154 -1.76 18.79 -0.77
CA LEU A 154 -2.48 19.50 -1.82
C LEU A 154 -1.58 19.76 -3.02
N GLN A 155 -2.10 19.49 -4.23
CA GLN A 155 -1.38 19.63 -5.49
C GLN A 155 -0.08 18.80 -5.58
N PHE A 156 -0.03 17.64 -4.90
CA PHE A 156 1.16 16.78 -4.95
C PHE A 156 1.56 16.38 -6.37
N TYR A 157 0.60 16.01 -7.21
CA TYR A 157 0.82 15.71 -8.62
C TYR A 157 -0.47 15.90 -9.42
N GLU A 158 -0.38 16.63 -10.54
CA GLU A 158 -1.46 16.80 -11.51
C GLU A 158 -1.04 16.21 -12.85
N GLY A 159 -1.80 15.25 -13.35
CA GLY A 159 -1.62 14.64 -14.65
C GLY A 159 -2.17 15.51 -15.78
N SER A 160 -1.95 15.06 -17.02
CA SER A 160 -2.26 15.83 -18.23
C SER A 160 -3.74 16.19 -18.43
N GLU A 161 -4.66 15.49 -17.78
CA GLU A 161 -6.11 15.75 -17.89
C GLU A 161 -6.73 16.32 -16.60
N GLY A 162 -5.90 16.84 -15.69
CA GLY A 162 -6.34 17.41 -14.41
C GLY A 162 -6.70 16.35 -13.37
N THR A 163 -6.34 15.09 -13.59
CA THR A 163 -6.46 13.99 -12.61
C THR A 163 -5.13 13.76 -11.92
N GLY A 164 -5.14 13.39 -10.64
CA GLY A 164 -3.88 13.21 -9.93
C GLY A 164 -4.02 12.96 -8.44
N TYR A 165 -2.98 13.33 -7.72
CA TYR A 165 -2.80 13.03 -6.31
C TYR A 165 -2.73 14.33 -5.52
N GLY A 166 -3.54 14.46 -4.47
CA GLY A 166 -3.69 15.72 -3.76
C GLY A 166 -4.42 16.82 -4.54
N VAL A 167 -4.96 16.51 -5.73
CA VAL A 167 -5.76 17.42 -6.57
C VAL A 167 -7.21 16.95 -6.56
N ASP A 168 -8.16 17.89 -6.54
CA ASP A 168 -9.58 17.60 -6.68
C ASP A 168 -9.93 17.46 -8.17
N PHE A 169 -10.56 16.35 -8.56
CA PHE A 169 -10.98 16.10 -9.93
C PHE A 169 -12.31 15.35 -10.01
N ASP A 170 -12.96 15.37 -11.17
CA ASP A 170 -14.21 14.66 -11.41
C ASP A 170 -13.99 13.13 -11.34
N PRO A 171 -14.69 12.38 -10.47
CA PRO A 171 -14.59 10.91 -10.43
C PRO A 171 -14.84 10.23 -11.80
N GLY A 172 -15.63 10.84 -12.69
CA GLY A 172 -15.86 10.37 -14.06
C GLY A 172 -14.58 10.32 -14.92
N LYS A 173 -13.55 11.09 -14.55
CA LYS A 173 -12.25 11.13 -15.23
C LYS A 173 -11.24 10.12 -14.70
N ILE A 174 -11.61 9.22 -13.80
CA ILE A 174 -10.68 8.24 -13.19
C ILE A 174 -9.86 7.44 -14.22
N GLN A 175 -10.38 7.28 -15.45
CA GLN A 175 -9.68 6.58 -16.52
C GLN A 175 -8.34 7.21 -16.93
N SER A 176 -8.18 8.52 -16.76
CA SER A 176 -6.94 9.23 -17.06
C SER A 176 -5.96 9.35 -15.89
N LEU A 177 -6.34 8.83 -14.71
CA LEU A 177 -5.45 8.81 -13.55
C LEU A 177 -4.21 7.98 -13.86
N SER A 178 -3.06 8.64 -13.83
CA SER A 178 -1.75 7.99 -13.87
C SER A 178 -1.32 7.54 -12.48
N GLY A 179 -0.45 6.54 -12.40
CA GLY A 179 0.26 6.16 -11.21
C GLY A 179 0.05 4.72 -10.77
N GLU A 180 1.12 4.16 -10.21
CA GLU A 180 1.26 2.73 -10.00
C GLU A 180 2.18 2.42 -8.82
N ILE A 181 2.01 1.20 -8.30
CA ILE A 181 2.90 0.63 -7.30
C ILE A 181 3.74 -0.44 -7.96
N HIS A 182 5.06 -0.25 -7.91
CA HIS A 182 6.05 -1.22 -8.34
C HIS A 182 6.58 -2.02 -7.16
N VAL A 183 6.71 -3.33 -7.34
CA VAL A 183 7.36 -4.20 -6.37
C VAL A 183 8.44 -5.02 -7.07
N ALA A 184 9.67 -4.93 -6.56
CA ALA A 184 10.82 -5.58 -7.17
C ALA A 184 11.88 -6.04 -6.14
N PRO A 185 12.65 -7.11 -6.43
CA PRO A 185 13.67 -7.64 -5.51
C PRO A 185 15.03 -6.92 -5.65
N SER A 186 15.82 -6.89 -4.56
CA SER A 186 17.18 -6.34 -4.48
C SER A 186 18.15 -6.96 -5.49
N TYR A 187 17.92 -8.21 -5.84
CA TYR A 187 18.65 -8.94 -6.88
C TYR A 187 17.76 -10.07 -7.39
N GLN A 188 18.03 -10.54 -8.60
CA GLN A 188 17.35 -11.71 -9.16
C GLN A 188 17.79 -12.97 -8.42
N ILE A 189 16.84 -13.84 -8.13
CA ILE A 189 17.09 -15.10 -7.45
C ILE A 189 16.79 -16.27 -8.37
N PHE A 190 17.70 -17.24 -8.36
CA PHE A 190 17.57 -18.50 -9.06
C PHE A 190 17.67 -19.65 -8.06
N TYR A 191 16.51 -20.19 -7.65
CA TYR A 191 16.43 -21.42 -6.88
C TYR A 191 15.87 -22.54 -7.77
N PRO A 192 16.74 -23.38 -8.37
CA PRO A 192 16.27 -24.51 -9.14
C PRO A 192 15.47 -25.47 -8.23
N GLY A 193 14.27 -25.87 -8.66
CA GLY A 193 13.48 -26.91 -7.99
C GLY A 193 12.58 -26.47 -6.82
N LEU A 194 12.43 -25.17 -6.54
CA LEU A 194 11.38 -24.72 -5.61
C LEU A 194 9.99 -24.92 -6.23
N ALA A 195 8.97 -25.08 -5.38
CA ALA A 195 7.58 -24.87 -5.73
C ALA A 195 7.21 -23.39 -5.50
N ASP A 196 6.11 -22.93 -6.07
CA ASP A 196 5.61 -21.57 -5.87
C ASP A 196 5.40 -21.27 -4.37
N LEU A 197 6.02 -20.21 -3.89
CA LEU A 197 6.02 -19.80 -2.49
C LEU A 197 5.39 -18.42 -2.33
N SER A 198 4.33 -18.34 -1.53
CA SER A 198 3.76 -17.04 -1.13
C SER A 198 4.64 -16.41 -0.05
N LEU A 199 5.11 -15.19 -0.29
CA LEU A 199 6.01 -14.45 0.61
C LEU A 199 5.24 -13.46 1.48
N PHE A 200 4.38 -12.64 0.86
CA PHE A 200 3.62 -11.61 1.56
C PHE A 200 2.17 -11.56 1.09
N ASN A 201 1.26 -11.35 2.03
CA ASN A 201 -0.06 -10.79 1.75
C ASN A 201 0.09 -9.27 1.60
N PHE A 202 -0.13 -8.78 0.39
CA PHE A 202 -0.04 -7.38 0.03
C PHE A 202 -1.40 -6.70 0.18
N THR A 203 -1.41 -5.52 0.79
CA THR A 203 -2.61 -4.70 0.90
C THR A 203 -2.25 -3.25 0.56
N CYS A 204 -3.00 -2.66 -0.36
CA CYS A 204 -2.93 -1.24 -0.65
C CYS A 204 -4.21 -0.57 -0.14
N ILE A 205 -4.06 0.48 0.66
CA ILE A 205 -5.17 1.30 1.16
C ILE A 205 -5.02 2.69 0.56
N ILE A 206 -5.98 3.07 -0.29
CA ILE A 206 -6.03 4.38 -0.93
C ILE A 206 -7.05 5.21 -0.16
N ASN A 207 -6.59 6.26 0.50
CA ASN A 207 -7.47 7.20 1.19
C ASN A 207 -7.91 8.29 0.24
N ILE A 208 -9.22 8.50 0.18
CA ILE A 208 -9.87 9.42 -0.74
C ILE A 208 -10.79 10.35 0.03
N SER A 209 -10.82 11.62 -0.37
CA SER A 209 -11.90 12.56 -0.04
C SER A 209 -12.80 12.73 -1.24
N PHE A 210 -14.09 12.51 -1.05
CA PHE A 210 -15.13 13.01 -1.94
C PHE A 210 -15.60 14.39 -1.45
N SER A 211 -15.99 15.26 -2.38
CA SER A 211 -16.66 16.53 -2.08
C SER A 211 -17.66 16.90 -3.16
N ASP A 212 -18.48 17.93 -2.92
CA ASP A 212 -19.56 18.38 -3.81
C ASP A 212 -20.58 17.27 -4.10
N GLN A 213 -21.35 16.90 -3.07
CA GLN A 213 -22.42 15.92 -3.19
C GLN A 213 -23.46 16.36 -4.24
N ILE A 214 -23.75 15.49 -5.21
CA ILE A 214 -24.63 15.78 -6.35
C ILE A 214 -26.10 15.43 -6.04
N TRP A 215 -26.33 14.50 -5.10
CA TRP A 215 -27.64 13.95 -4.74
C TRP A 215 -27.95 14.08 -3.25
#